data_AF-A0A920MW95-F1
#
_entry.id   AF-A0A920MW95-F1
#
_cell.length_a   1.000
_cell.length_b   1.000
_cell.length_c   1.000
_cell.angle_alpha   90.00
_cell.angle_beta   90.00
_cell.angle_gamma   90.00
#
_symmetry.space_group_name_H-M   'P 1'
#
loop_
_entity.id
_entity.type
_entity.pdbx_description
1 polymer ?
#
loop_
_entity_poly.entity_id
_entity_poly.type
_entity_poly.pdbx_seq_one_letter_code
_entity_poly.pdbx_strand_id
1 'polypeptide(L)'
;MKFEEFQLERNQSTWENKVDYNLTESGVHPGTIKSLFNSDFIREIENTEITYGFTEGSPELRESIASIYPGAVVENIQAFNGSLKQIWYP
;
A
#
# COMPACT_ATOMS: atom_id res chain seq x y z
N MET A 1 -26.62 -13.93 -3.36
CA MET A 1 -25.48 -14.34 -2.50
C MET A 1 -25.48 -13.44 -1.28
N LYS A 2 -25.30 -13.99 -0.07
CA LYS A 2 -25.17 -13.18 1.15
C LYS A 2 -23.67 -12.94 1.38
N PHE A 3 -23.26 -11.68 1.47
CA PHE A 3 -21.91 -11.34 1.89
C PHE A 3 -21.85 -11.41 3.40
N GLU A 4 -20.90 -12.17 3.94
CA GLU A 4 -20.65 -12.22 5.36
C GLU A 4 -19.78 -11.02 5.76
N GLU A 5 -20.01 -10.50 6.96
CA GLU A 5 -19.29 -9.34 7.47
C GLU A 5 -17.84 -9.71 7.78
N PHE A 6 -16.91 -8.86 7.33
CA PHE A 6 -15.53 -8.99 7.72
C PHE A 6 -15.33 -8.54 9.17
N GLN A 7 -15.39 -9.49 10.10
CA GLN A 7 -15.42 -9.23 11.55
C GLN A 7 -14.23 -8.40 12.04
N LEU A 8 -13.04 -8.61 11.47
CA LEU A 8 -11.84 -7.86 11.86
C LEU A 8 -11.98 -6.36 11.52
N GLU A 9 -12.37 -6.05 10.28
CA GLU A 9 -12.62 -4.68 9.83
C GLU A 9 -13.73 -4.02 10.67
N ARG A 10 -14.79 -4.76 10.99
CA ARG A 10 -15.88 -4.25 11.84
C ARG A 10 -15.40 -3.87 13.24
N ASN A 11 -14.58 -4.73 13.85
CA ASN A 11 -14.03 -4.49 15.18
C ASN A 11 -13.09 -3.28 15.20
N GLN A 12 -12.14 -3.20 14.26
CA GLN A 12 -11.21 -2.07 14.13
C GLN A 12 -11.98 -0.76 13.93
N SER A 13 -12.92 -0.72 12.98
CA SER A 13 -13.75 0.47 12.72
C SER A 13 -14.54 0.95 13.95
N THR A 14 -14.93 0.03 14.83
CA THR A 14 -15.73 0.36 16.01
C THR A 14 -14.88 0.91 17.16
N TRP A 15 -13.65 0.39 17.33
CA TRP A 15 -12.87 0.53 18.57
C TRP A 15 -11.51 1.21 18.41
N GLU A 16 -10.91 1.22 17.22
CA GLU A 16 -9.51 1.64 17.03
C GLU A 16 -9.19 3.04 17.57
N ASN A 17 -10.12 3.99 17.44
CA ASN A 17 -9.95 5.36 17.92
C ASN A 17 -10.59 5.63 19.30
N LYS A 18 -11.00 4.59 20.03
CA LYS A 18 -11.68 4.70 21.35
C LYS A 18 -10.91 4.06 22.49
N VAL A 19 -9.73 3.51 22.23
CA VAL A 19 -8.89 2.84 23.22
C VAL A 19 -7.66 3.69 23.51
N ASP A 20 -7.22 3.71 24.77
CA ASP A 20 -5.99 4.41 25.17
C ASP A 20 -4.74 3.70 24.64
N TYR A 21 -4.82 2.38 24.46
CA TYR A 21 -3.74 1.54 23.97
C TYR A 21 -4.28 0.57 22.91
N ASN A 22 -3.86 0.74 21.66
CA ASN A 22 -4.13 -0.22 20.57
C ASN A 22 -2.93 -1.18 20.45
N LEU A 23 -3.15 -2.46 20.81
CA LEU A 23 -2.16 -3.54 20.71
C LEU A 23 -2.55 -4.60 19.66
N THR A 24 -3.56 -4.31 18.82
CA THR A 24 -4.16 -5.31 17.92
C THR A 24 -3.66 -5.22 16.49
N GLU A 25 -2.99 -4.13 16.10
CA GLU A 25 -2.46 -3.97 14.75
C GLU A 25 -1.30 -4.93 14.46
N SER A 26 -1.33 -5.54 13.27
CA SER A 26 -0.26 -6.43 12.79
C SER A 26 0.84 -5.69 12.03
N GLY A 27 0.63 -4.41 11.71
CA GLY A 27 1.57 -3.57 10.98
C GLY A 27 2.50 -2.77 11.89
N VAL A 28 3.44 -2.05 11.28
CA VAL A 28 4.24 -1.03 11.96
C VAL A 28 3.46 0.29 12.05
N HIS A 29 3.72 1.11 13.08
CA HIS A 29 3.08 2.41 13.21
C HIS A 29 3.35 3.29 11.97
N PRO A 30 2.29 3.94 11.41
CA PRO A 30 2.45 4.75 10.21
C PRO A 30 3.25 6.02 10.52
N GLY A 31 4.17 6.35 9.60
CA GLY A 31 4.91 7.61 9.62
C GLY A 31 4.19 8.73 8.86
N THR A 32 4.71 9.94 8.97
CA THR A 32 4.33 11.06 8.09
C THR A 32 5.22 11.08 6.84
N ILE A 33 4.77 11.71 5.75
CA ILE A 33 5.61 11.93 4.56
C ILE A 33 6.94 12.61 4.93
N LYS A 34 6.90 13.61 5.82
CA LYS A 34 8.09 14.35 6.28
C LYS A 34 9.06 13.51 7.12
N SER A 35 8.59 12.45 7.78
CA SER A 35 9.48 11.52 8.48
C SER A 35 10.10 10.47 7.57
N LEU A 36 9.53 10.24 6.38
CA LEU A 36 9.98 9.21 5.44
C LEU A 36 10.88 9.76 4.35
N PHE A 37 10.70 11.02 3.95
CA PHE A 37 11.39 11.62 2.81
C PHE A 37 11.99 13.00 3.11
N ASN A 38 13.05 13.34 2.38
CA ASN A 38 13.68 14.66 2.44
C ASN A 38 12.84 15.73 1.72
N SER A 39 13.18 17.01 1.91
CA SER A 39 12.43 18.14 1.35
C SER A 39 12.43 18.20 -0.18
N ASP A 40 13.48 17.72 -0.83
CA ASP A 40 13.63 17.80 -2.28
C ASP A 40 12.69 16.81 -2.96
N PHE A 41 12.62 15.58 -2.44
CA PHE A 41 11.69 14.56 -2.91
C PHE A 41 10.22 14.94 -2.64
N ILE A 42 9.94 15.55 -1.48
CA ILE A 42 8.58 16.04 -1.19
C ILE A 42 8.17 17.09 -2.22
N ARG A 43 9.08 18.01 -2.58
CA ARG A 43 8.81 19.01 -3.61
C ARG A 43 8.56 18.38 -4.97
N GLU A 44 9.25 17.30 -5.32
CA GLU A 44 8.99 16.55 -6.55
C GLU A 44 7.56 16.00 -6.58
N ILE A 45 7.12 15.35 -5.49
CA ILE A 45 5.73 14.86 -5.35
C ILE A 45 4.73 16.01 -5.51
N GLU A 46 4.94 17.13 -4.83
CA GLU A 46 4.06 18.31 -4.87
C GLU A 46 3.91 18.91 -6.29
N ASN A 47 4.91 18.73 -7.14
CA ASN A 47 4.93 19.25 -8.51
C ASN A 47 4.66 18.18 -9.58
N THR A 48 4.28 16.97 -9.17
CA THR A 48 3.95 15.89 -10.10
C THR A 48 2.53 16.05 -10.64
N GLU A 49 2.37 15.99 -11.96
CA GLU A 49 1.06 16.03 -12.60
C GLU A 49 0.27 14.73 -12.31
N ILE A 50 -0.99 14.89 -11.88
CA ILE A 50 -1.87 13.76 -11.60
C ILE A 50 -2.46 13.25 -12.91
N THR A 51 -1.87 12.19 -13.44
CA THR A 51 -2.34 11.48 -14.65
C THR A 51 -2.87 10.09 -14.30
N TYR A 52 -3.37 9.35 -15.29
CA TYR A 52 -3.72 7.93 -15.11
C TYR A 52 -2.51 7.03 -14.83
N GLY A 53 -1.29 7.51 -15.10
CA GLY A 53 -0.05 6.78 -14.85
C GLY A 53 0.06 5.46 -15.61
N PHE A 54 0.76 4.49 -15.01
CA PHE A 54 1.03 3.17 -15.59
C PHE A 54 0.05 2.14 -15.04
N THR A 55 -0.68 1.46 -15.92
CA THR A 55 -1.68 0.43 -15.53
C THR A 55 -1.08 -0.72 -14.72
N GLU A 56 0.16 -1.11 -15.01
CA GLU A 56 0.86 -2.21 -14.33
C GLU A 56 1.83 -1.75 -13.24
N GLY A 57 1.92 -0.43 -13.00
CA GLY A 57 3.00 0.21 -12.24
C GLY A 57 4.13 0.72 -13.14
N SER A 58 4.87 1.73 -12.66
CA SER A 58 5.98 2.30 -13.44
C SER A 58 7.10 1.27 -13.63
N PRO A 59 7.88 1.35 -14.73
CA PRO A 59 9.03 0.45 -14.94
C PRO A 59 9.98 0.40 -13.75
N GLU A 60 10.32 1.55 -13.19
CA GLU A 60 11.26 1.69 -12.07
C GLU A 60 10.73 1.03 -10.79
N LEU A 61 9.42 1.16 -10.53
CA LEU A 61 8.76 0.49 -9.41
C LEU A 61 8.82 -1.04 -9.58
N ARG A 62 8.51 -1.53 -10.77
CA ARG A 62 8.47 -2.98 -11.05
C ARG A 62 9.87 -3.60 -10.98
N GLU A 63 10.88 -2.93 -11.50
CA GLU A 63 12.29 -3.32 -11.36
C GLU A 63 12.74 -3.35 -9.90
N SER A 64 12.38 -2.32 -9.14
CA SER A 64 12.68 -2.25 -7.70
C SER A 64 12.06 -3.41 -6.94
N ILE A 65 10.79 -3.75 -7.20
CA ILE A 65 10.10 -4.89 -6.58
C ILE A 65 10.78 -6.21 -6.98
N ALA A 66 11.06 -6.43 -8.27
CA ALA A 66 11.71 -7.66 -8.74
C ALA A 66 13.06 -7.89 -8.05
N SER A 67 13.83 -6.82 -7.78
CA SER A 67 15.13 -6.91 -7.12
C SER A 67 15.07 -7.43 -5.67
N ILE A 68 13.91 -7.34 -5.01
CA ILE A 68 13.71 -7.78 -3.62
C ILE A 68 13.53 -9.31 -3.56
N TYR A 69 12.99 -9.93 -4.61
CA TYR A 69 12.58 -11.34 -4.60
C TYR A 69 13.50 -12.19 -5.49
N PRO A 70 14.25 -13.17 -4.92
CA PRO A 70 15.13 -14.04 -5.70
C PRO A 70 14.41 -14.77 -6.83
N GLY A 71 14.91 -14.63 -8.06
CA GLY A 71 14.36 -15.27 -9.25
C GLY A 71 13.13 -14.57 -9.84
N ALA A 72 12.70 -13.43 -9.30
CA ALA A 72 11.68 -12.60 -9.93
C ALA A 72 12.25 -11.86 -11.16
N VAL A 73 11.41 -11.70 -12.18
CA VAL A 73 11.66 -10.87 -13.36
C VAL A 73 10.54 -9.84 -13.48
N VAL A 74 10.81 -8.71 -14.15
CA VAL A 74 9.88 -7.57 -14.23
C VAL A 74 8.53 -7.96 -14.83
N GLU A 75 8.54 -8.92 -15.76
CA GLU A 75 7.36 -9.48 -16.42
C GLU A 75 6.41 -10.18 -15.44
N ASN A 76 6.93 -10.64 -14.29
CA ASN A 76 6.13 -11.27 -13.23
C ASN A 76 5.56 -10.26 -12.22
N ILE A 77 5.85 -8.96 -12.37
CA ILE A 77 5.45 -7.93 -11.40
C ILE A 77 4.29 -7.09 -11.95
N GLN A 78 3.22 -7.01 -11.17
CA GLN A 78 2.06 -6.15 -11.38
C GLN A 78 1.78 -5.36 -10.10
N ALA A 79 1.73 -4.03 -10.19
CA ALA A 79 1.35 -3.18 -9.06
C ALA A 79 -0.17 -3.09 -8.91
N PHE A 80 -0.65 -3.15 -7.68
CA PHE A 80 -2.07 -2.99 -7.32
C PHE A 80 -2.24 -1.99 -6.17
N ASN A 81 -3.47 -1.54 -5.92
CA ASN A 81 -3.81 -0.67 -4.79
C ASN A 81 -3.87 -1.47 -3.47
N GLY A 82 -2.71 -2.00 -3.06
CA GLY A 82 -2.57 -2.91 -1.93
C GLY A 82 -2.80 -4.37 -2.30
N SER A 83 -2.30 -5.27 -1.47
CA SER A 83 -2.31 -6.74 -1.70
C SER A 83 -3.72 -7.32 -1.79
N LEU A 84 -4.69 -6.75 -1.07
CA LEU A 84 -6.07 -7.22 -1.10
C LEU A 84 -6.64 -7.23 -2.52
N LYS A 85 -6.35 -6.20 -3.34
CA LYS A 85 -6.86 -6.12 -4.72
C LYS A 85 -6.40 -7.30 -5.57
N GLN A 86 -5.17 -7.75 -5.42
CA GLN A 86 -4.62 -8.90 -6.15
C GLN A 86 -5.42 -10.18 -5.86
N ILE A 87 -5.81 -10.40 -4.60
CA ILE A 87 -6.57 -11.61 -4.19
C ILE A 87 -7.94 -11.67 -4.87
N TRP A 88 -8.57 -10.51 -5.13
CA TRP A 88 -9.89 -10.43 -5.74
C TRP A 88 -9.91 -10.60 -7.26
N TYR A 89 -8.75 -10.56 -7.93
CA TYR A 89 -8.62 -10.66 -9.39
C TYR A 89 -7.52 -11.69 -9.74
N PRO A 90 -7.85 -13.01 -9.71
CA PRO A 90 -6.93 -14.06 -10.12
C PRO A 90 -6.67 -14.08 -11.64
#